data_AF-G6C3W9-F1
#
_entry.id   AF-G6C3W9-F1
#
_cell.length_a   1.000
_cell.length_b   1.000
_cell.length_c   1.000
_cell.angle_alpha   90.00
_cell.angle_beta   90.00
_cell.angle_gamma   90.00
#
_symmetry.space_group_name_H-M   'P 1'
#
loop_
_entity.id
_entity.type
_entity.pdbx_description
1 polymer ?
#
loop_
_entity_poly.entity_id
_entity_poly.type
_entity_poly.pdbx_seq_one_letter_code
_entity_poly.pdbx_strand_id
1 'polypeptide(L)'
;MSFFLLFLKKITGLSIQVKLIYKNQGYVKAICMSDLDEDTNIYSVLLNELKTFEPYDNVAIIARTNGELNEIAQLLENEKIPYILNNEKSISEYPGIFECFELLKYLIYENDLALFNFISSPLSNLGTEDIEILLKNKKEVLSYINFSQDNNFIHSLENKKVINFLNKIIDIKKNFKNFKVQNLIYEIIKKFQFLDYFSKENEVKNIYDFYLLTNSYLSVLDLLNDYNENKLVLADLNSSKKGIELVTIHKSKGLEFKTTFVIKNDKKSKSSDIDFLFEMN
;
A
#
# COMPACT_ATOMS: atom_id res chain seq x y z
N MET A 1 15.68 11.82 27.83
CA MET A 1 16.97 11.41 28.41
C MET A 1 17.94 11.25 27.23
N SER A 2 19.09 11.92 27.31
CA SER A 2 20.03 12.36 26.26
C SER A 2 20.01 11.74 24.85
N PHE A 3 19.77 12.60 23.87
CA PHE A 3 20.25 12.48 22.49
C PHE A 3 21.76 12.76 22.45
N PHE A 4 22.55 11.90 21.79
CA PHE A 4 23.93 12.23 21.43
C PHE A 4 24.15 11.90 19.94
N LEU A 5 24.21 12.96 19.13
CA LEU A 5 24.76 12.92 17.77
C LEU A 5 26.29 12.99 17.92
N LEU A 6 27.00 11.92 17.56
CA LEU A 6 28.47 11.96 17.46
C LEU A 6 28.88 11.77 16.00
N PHE A 7 29.22 12.87 15.32
CA PHE A 7 29.86 12.85 14.01
C PHE A 7 31.36 12.53 14.21
N LEU A 8 31.79 11.31 13.83
CA LEU A 8 33.21 10.98 13.78
C LEU A 8 33.70 10.91 12.33
N LYS A 9 34.31 12.01 11.88
CA LYS A 9 35.11 12.09 10.65
C LYS A 9 36.43 11.38 10.91
N LYS A 10 36.78 10.31 10.18
CA LYS A 10 38.13 9.71 10.30
C LYS A 10 39.04 10.07 9.13
N ILE A 11 40.22 10.53 9.54
CA ILE A 11 41.44 10.77 8.79
C ILE A 11 41.90 9.45 8.14
N THR A 12 42.31 9.56 6.88
CA THR A 12 42.75 8.51 5.98
C THR A 12 43.94 7.70 6.53
N GLY A 13 43.90 6.38 6.32
CA GLY A 13 45.07 5.50 6.45
C GLY A 13 45.25 4.88 7.83
N LEU A 14 44.33 3.99 8.23
CA LEU A 14 44.63 2.89 9.16
C LEU A 14 43.46 1.89 9.13
N SER A 15 43.76 0.62 8.92
CA SER A 15 42.86 -0.51 9.19
C SER A 15 42.29 -0.39 10.60
N ILE A 16 40.97 -0.38 10.73
CA ILE A 16 40.31 -0.43 12.03
C ILE A 16 39.36 -1.61 12.05
N GLN A 17 39.75 -2.68 12.74
CA GLN A 17 38.76 -3.46 13.47
C GLN A 17 38.33 -2.61 14.68
N VAL A 18 37.22 -1.87 14.57
CA VAL A 18 36.62 -1.25 15.75
C VAL A 18 35.78 -2.31 16.46
N LYS A 19 36.39 -3.02 17.41
CA LYS A 19 35.64 -3.78 18.41
C LYS A 19 35.47 -2.89 19.65
N LEU A 20 34.47 -2.01 19.64
CA LEU A 20 34.07 -1.26 20.85
C LEU A 20 33.23 -2.17 21.74
N ILE A 21 33.89 -2.87 22.67
CA ILE A 21 33.20 -3.66 23.70
C ILE A 21 32.84 -2.73 24.85
N TYR A 22 31.64 -2.14 24.82
CA TYR A 22 31.00 -1.63 26.03
C TYR A 22 30.10 -2.74 26.56
N LYS A 23 30.58 -3.40 27.63
CA LYS A 23 30.09 -4.67 28.19
C LYS A 23 28.60 -4.72 28.60
N ASN A 24 27.76 -3.72 28.32
CA ASN A 24 26.35 -3.70 28.73
C ASN A 24 25.38 -2.85 27.86
N GLN A 25 25.72 -2.37 26.64
CA GLN A 25 24.84 -1.44 25.87
C GLN A 25 24.67 -1.68 24.35
N GLY A 26 25.07 -2.83 23.79
CA GLY A 26 24.95 -3.13 22.34
C GLY A 26 26.22 -2.80 21.53
N TYR A 27 26.23 -3.11 20.23
CA TYR A 27 27.35 -2.83 19.32
C TYR A 27 26.86 -2.43 17.91
N VAL A 28 27.68 -1.66 17.19
CA VAL A 28 27.47 -1.36 15.76
C VAL A 28 28.48 -2.16 14.94
N LYS A 29 28.01 -2.90 13.93
CA LYS A 29 28.86 -3.65 13.00
C LYS A 29 28.71 -3.10 11.58
N ALA A 30 29.77 -2.53 11.04
CA ALA A 30 29.83 -2.12 9.65
C ALA A 30 30.58 -3.18 8.83
N ILE A 31 30.02 -3.58 7.69
CA ILE A 31 30.65 -4.48 6.72
C ILE A 31 30.79 -3.72 5.41
N CYS A 32 32.02 -3.53 4.94
CA CYS A 32 32.28 -2.91 3.65
C CYS A 32 32.53 -3.99 2.60
N MET A 33 31.79 -3.97 1.49
CA MET A 33 31.93 -4.97 0.44
C MET A 33 33.29 -4.92 -0.25
N SER A 34 34.00 -3.79 -0.23
CA SER A 34 35.36 -3.67 -0.76
C SER A 34 36.41 -4.45 0.02
N ASP A 35 36.09 -4.84 1.26
CA ASP A 35 37.00 -5.57 2.15
C ASP A 35 36.79 -7.09 2.05
N LEU A 36 35.85 -7.53 1.21
CA LEU A 36 35.51 -8.93 0.97
C LEU A 36 35.98 -9.36 -0.44
N ASP A 37 35.98 -10.66 -0.70
CA ASP A 37 36.33 -11.20 -2.01
C ASP A 37 35.44 -10.58 -3.10
N GLU A 38 36.00 -10.27 -4.28
CA GLU A 38 35.30 -9.53 -5.36
C GLU A 38 33.98 -10.18 -5.80
N ASP A 39 33.84 -11.50 -5.62
CA ASP A 39 32.64 -12.27 -5.96
C ASP A 39 31.56 -12.28 -4.86
N THR A 40 31.82 -11.64 -3.70
CA THR A 40 30.91 -11.68 -2.55
C THR A 40 29.69 -10.81 -2.80
N ASN A 41 28.49 -11.39 -2.75
CA ASN A 41 27.23 -10.67 -2.91
C ASN A 41 26.73 -10.10 -1.56
N ILE A 42 26.38 -8.82 -1.53
CA ILE A 42 25.83 -8.14 -0.34
C ILE A 42 24.64 -8.87 0.29
N TYR A 43 23.78 -9.49 -0.52
CA TYR A 43 22.62 -10.23 -0.02
C TYR A 43 23.02 -11.55 0.66
N SER A 44 24.12 -12.18 0.23
CA SER A 44 24.65 -13.39 0.89
C SER A 44 25.21 -13.08 2.27
N VAL A 45 25.88 -11.93 2.40
CA VAL A 45 26.39 -11.41 3.68
C VAL A 45 25.21 -11.11 4.60
N LEU A 46 24.18 -10.41 4.11
CA LEU A 46 22.96 -10.14 4.86
C LEU A 46 22.33 -11.43 5.42
N LEU A 47 22.14 -12.46 4.59
CA LEU A 47 21.56 -13.73 5.04
C LEU A 47 22.36 -14.41 6.13
N ASN A 48 23.70 -14.43 5.99
CA ASN A 48 24.58 -15.04 6.97
C ASN A 48 24.50 -14.30 8.31
N GLU A 49 24.43 -12.97 8.30
CA GLU A 49 24.25 -12.18 9.51
C GLU A 49 22.86 -12.42 10.12
N LEU A 50 21.79 -12.38 9.32
CA LEU A 50 20.41 -12.61 9.78
C LEU A 50 20.25 -13.95 10.49
N LYS A 51 20.85 -15.03 9.97
CA LYS A 51 20.80 -16.37 10.58
C LYS A 51 21.33 -16.43 12.01
N THR A 52 22.10 -15.43 12.46
CA THR A 52 22.60 -15.36 13.85
C THR A 52 21.57 -14.82 14.85
N PHE A 53 20.43 -14.31 14.38
CA PHE A 53 19.40 -13.64 15.18
C PHE A 53 18.07 -14.42 15.27
N GLU A 54 18.10 -15.75 15.15
CA GLU A 54 16.93 -16.56 15.46
C GLU A 54 16.63 -16.57 16.99
N PRO A 55 15.37 -16.43 17.43
CA PRO A 55 14.17 -16.14 16.64
C PRO A 55 14.16 -14.68 16.18
N TYR A 56 13.74 -14.45 14.93
CA TYR A 56 13.69 -13.14 14.24
C TYR A 56 12.72 -12.10 14.85
N ASP A 57 12.48 -12.17 16.14
CA ASP A 57 11.62 -11.26 16.88
C ASP A 57 12.30 -9.89 17.00
N ASN A 58 11.58 -8.83 16.60
CA ASN A 58 12.04 -7.45 16.71
C ASN A 58 13.33 -7.14 15.92
N VAL A 59 13.48 -7.84 14.78
CA VAL A 59 14.52 -7.61 13.77
C VAL A 59 13.88 -6.88 12.58
N ALA A 60 14.49 -5.79 12.12
CA ALA A 60 14.06 -5.06 10.94
C ALA A 60 15.17 -4.95 9.88
N ILE A 61 14.78 -4.93 8.61
CA ILE A 61 15.63 -4.52 7.49
C ILE A 61 15.05 -3.22 6.93
N ILE A 62 15.89 -2.19 6.91
CA ILE A 62 15.56 -0.87 6.41
C ILE A 62 16.24 -0.66 5.05
N ALA A 63 15.44 -0.39 4.02
CA ALA A 63 15.94 -0.02 2.70
C ALA A 63 15.44 1.36 2.26
N ARG A 64 16.03 1.91 1.18
CA ARG A 64 15.66 3.23 0.69
C ARG A 64 14.37 3.18 -0.13
N THR A 65 14.16 2.10 -0.88
CA THR A 65 13.04 1.96 -1.82
C THR A 65 12.25 0.67 -1.59
N ASN A 66 10.96 0.68 -1.95
CA ASN A 66 10.13 -0.53 -1.94
C ASN A 66 10.65 -1.60 -2.93
N GLY A 67 11.34 -1.18 -4.01
CA GLY A 67 11.96 -2.11 -4.97
C GLY A 67 13.04 -2.97 -4.30
N GLU A 68 13.93 -2.36 -3.52
CA GLU A 68 14.94 -3.08 -2.73
C GLU A 68 14.29 -4.01 -1.70
N LEU A 69 13.23 -3.57 -1.02
CA LEU A 69 12.52 -4.43 -0.06
C LEU A 69 11.87 -5.65 -0.73
N ASN A 70 11.36 -5.51 -1.96
CA ASN A 70 10.81 -6.65 -2.71
C ASN A 70 11.90 -7.65 -3.13
N GLU A 71 13.09 -7.17 -3.53
CA GLU A 71 14.24 -8.05 -3.82
C GLU A 71 14.66 -8.83 -2.56
N ILE A 72 14.73 -8.15 -1.42
CA ILE A 72 15.06 -8.76 -0.12
C ILE A 72 13.97 -9.75 0.30
N ALA A 73 12.69 -9.41 0.11
CA ALA A 73 11.57 -10.30 0.42
C ALA A 73 11.66 -11.62 -0.35
N GLN A 74 11.92 -11.57 -1.67
CA GLN A 74 12.12 -12.78 -2.49
C GLN A 74 13.29 -13.64 -2.00
N LEU A 75 14.38 -13.00 -1.58
CA LEU A 75 15.55 -13.66 -1.03
C LEU A 75 15.24 -14.38 0.31
N LEU A 76 14.53 -13.71 1.22
CA LEU A 76 14.09 -14.31 2.49
C LEU A 76 13.11 -15.47 2.25
N GLU A 77 12.20 -15.33 1.29
CA GLU A 77 11.25 -16.37 0.92
C GLU A 77 11.95 -17.64 0.39
N ASN A 78 12.97 -17.48 -0.47
CA ASN A 78 13.78 -18.60 -0.97
C ASN A 78 14.50 -19.35 0.15
N GLU A 79 14.99 -18.64 1.17
CA GLU A 79 15.64 -19.22 2.35
C GLU A 79 14.65 -19.66 3.44
N LYS A 80 13.35 -19.52 3.20
CA LYS A 80 12.26 -19.82 4.16
C LYS A 80 12.38 -19.05 5.48
N ILE A 81 12.98 -17.86 5.43
CA ILE A 81 13.05 -16.95 6.57
C ILE A 81 11.75 -16.15 6.64
N PRO A 82 11.03 -16.17 7.78
CA PRO A 82 9.78 -15.44 7.89
C PRO A 82 10.03 -13.94 7.91
N TYR A 83 9.23 -13.19 7.15
CA TYR A 83 9.33 -11.73 7.07
C TYR A 83 7.97 -11.06 7.01
N ILE A 84 7.94 -9.79 7.39
CA ILE A 84 6.78 -8.91 7.33
C ILE A 84 7.13 -7.77 6.39
N LEU A 85 6.56 -7.78 5.19
CA LEU A 85 6.75 -6.69 4.24
C LEU A 85 5.74 -5.58 4.51
N ASN A 86 6.17 -4.52 5.22
CA ASN A 86 5.38 -3.33 5.48
C ASN A 86 5.30 -2.41 4.24
N ASN A 87 5.01 -3.03 3.09
CA ASN A 87 4.48 -2.37 1.91
C ASN A 87 2.99 -2.14 2.10
N GLU A 88 2.58 -1.49 3.19
CA GLU A 88 1.22 -0.95 3.29
C GLU A 88 1.06 0.02 2.12
N LYS A 89 0.51 -0.52 1.03
CA LYS A 89 -0.29 0.25 0.11
C LYS A 89 -1.44 0.79 0.94
N SER A 90 -1.73 2.08 0.79
CA SER A 90 -2.99 2.56 1.33
C SER A 90 -4.10 1.67 0.77
N ILE A 91 -5.12 1.34 1.57
CA ILE A 91 -6.25 0.53 1.10
C ILE A 91 -6.90 1.12 -0.17
N SER A 92 -6.69 2.43 -0.40
CA SER A 92 -7.05 3.18 -1.59
C SER A 92 -6.34 2.74 -2.89
N GLU A 93 -5.26 1.98 -2.81
CA GLU A 93 -4.54 1.45 -3.96
C GLU A 93 -4.99 0.04 -4.35
N TYR A 94 -5.88 -0.58 -3.57
CA TYR A 94 -6.37 -1.93 -3.87
C TYR A 94 -7.52 -1.85 -4.89
N PRO A 95 -7.38 -2.50 -6.07
CA PRO A 95 -8.45 -2.61 -7.04
C PRO A 95 -9.70 -3.25 -6.42
N GLY A 96 -10.87 -2.78 -6.81
CA GLY A 96 -12.16 -3.12 -6.23
C GLY A 96 -12.50 -2.27 -5.00
N ILE A 97 -11.55 -2.08 -4.08
CA ILE A 97 -11.78 -1.24 -2.90
C ILE A 97 -11.82 0.24 -3.28
N PHE A 98 -10.85 0.69 -4.09
CA PHE A 98 -10.80 2.06 -4.61
C PHE A 98 -12.11 2.44 -5.29
N GLU A 99 -12.58 1.63 -6.25
CA GLU A 99 -13.81 1.87 -7.00
C GLU A 99 -15.04 1.94 -6.09
N CYS A 100 -15.10 1.07 -5.09
CA CYS A 100 -16.18 1.12 -4.10
C CYS A 100 -16.18 2.48 -3.38
N PHE A 101 -15.02 2.95 -2.92
CA PHE A 101 -14.91 4.24 -2.25
C PHE A 101 -15.21 5.44 -3.15
N GLU A 102 -14.84 5.39 -4.42
CA GLU A 102 -15.19 6.45 -5.38
C GLU A 102 -16.71 6.58 -5.54
N LEU A 103 -17.43 5.46 -5.63
CA LEU A 103 -18.90 5.49 -5.64
C LEU A 103 -19.47 6.01 -4.31
N LEU A 104 -18.96 5.55 -3.16
CA LEU A 104 -19.43 6.02 -1.84
C LEU A 104 -19.21 7.53 -1.64
N LYS A 105 -18.06 8.07 -2.07
CA LYS A 105 -17.78 9.51 -2.04
C LYS A 105 -18.79 10.29 -2.86
N TYR A 106 -19.18 9.78 -4.03
CA TYR A 106 -20.25 10.41 -4.81
C TYR A 106 -21.61 10.35 -4.10
N LEU A 107 -21.96 9.20 -3.51
CA LEU A 107 -23.24 9.03 -2.81
C LEU A 107 -23.39 9.94 -1.58
N ILE A 108 -22.30 10.19 -0.84
CA ILE A 108 -22.32 10.95 0.42
C ILE A 108 -21.98 12.43 0.22
N TYR A 109 -20.98 12.74 -0.61
CA TYR A 109 -20.46 14.10 -0.78
C TYR A 109 -20.88 14.76 -2.10
N GLU A 110 -21.60 14.04 -2.96
CA GLU A 110 -21.91 14.48 -4.34
C GLU A 110 -20.64 14.86 -5.12
N ASN A 111 -19.54 14.15 -4.85
CA ASN A 111 -18.26 14.38 -5.49
C ASN A 111 -18.28 13.90 -6.95
N ASP A 112 -18.45 14.85 -7.88
CA ASP A 112 -18.43 14.59 -9.32
C ASP A 112 -17.17 13.87 -9.79
N LEU A 113 -15.99 14.27 -9.30
CA LEU A 113 -14.73 13.67 -9.74
C LEU A 113 -14.72 12.18 -9.39
N ALA A 114 -15.17 11.85 -8.18
CA ALA A 114 -15.25 10.46 -7.74
C ALA A 114 -16.23 9.64 -8.57
N LEU A 115 -17.36 10.21 -8.95
CA LEU A 115 -18.28 9.57 -9.89
C LEU A 115 -17.60 9.24 -11.23
N PHE A 116 -16.87 10.20 -11.82
CA PHE A 116 -16.20 9.96 -13.09
C PHE A 116 -15.00 9.00 -12.98
N ASN A 117 -14.30 8.97 -11.85
CA ASN A 117 -13.30 7.94 -11.56
C ASN A 117 -13.95 6.55 -11.53
N PHE A 118 -15.11 6.41 -10.89
CA PHE A 118 -15.86 5.16 -10.87
C PHE A 118 -16.37 4.75 -12.26
N ILE A 119 -16.92 5.69 -13.03
CA ILE A 119 -17.36 5.44 -14.42
C ILE A 119 -16.18 5.04 -15.32
N SER A 120 -15.00 5.59 -15.10
CA SER A 120 -13.80 5.28 -15.89
C SER A 120 -13.10 4.00 -15.44
N SER A 121 -13.57 3.35 -14.38
CA SER A 121 -12.97 2.12 -13.86
C SER A 121 -13.24 0.91 -14.76
N PRO A 122 -12.48 -0.20 -14.61
CA PRO A 122 -12.71 -1.42 -15.38
C PRO A 122 -14.15 -1.96 -15.29
N LEU A 123 -14.85 -1.68 -14.18
CA LEU A 123 -16.24 -2.12 -13.92
C LEU A 123 -17.26 -1.62 -14.94
N SER A 124 -16.99 -0.48 -15.58
CA SER A 124 -17.90 0.07 -16.59
C SER A 124 -17.79 -0.66 -17.93
N ASN A 125 -16.61 -1.24 -18.20
CA ASN A 125 -16.27 -1.86 -19.48
C ASN A 125 -16.57 -0.92 -20.67
N LEU A 126 -16.36 0.37 -20.47
CA LEU A 126 -16.53 1.42 -21.48
C LEU A 126 -15.20 1.73 -22.15
N GLY A 127 -15.25 2.01 -23.46
CA GLY A 127 -14.06 2.41 -24.21
C GLY A 127 -13.66 3.87 -23.92
N THR A 128 -12.44 4.24 -24.30
CA THR A 128 -11.95 5.62 -24.12
C THR A 128 -12.85 6.66 -24.80
N GLU A 129 -13.40 6.35 -25.97
CA GLU A 129 -14.33 7.23 -26.69
C GLU A 129 -15.64 7.46 -25.93
N ASP A 130 -16.21 6.40 -25.33
CA ASP A 130 -17.41 6.51 -24.49
C ASP A 130 -17.15 7.43 -23.29
N ILE A 131 -16.02 7.23 -22.61
CA ILE A 131 -15.61 8.04 -21.45
C ILE A 131 -15.39 9.51 -21.85
N GLU A 132 -14.74 9.76 -22.99
CA GLU A 132 -14.52 11.11 -23.50
C GLU A 132 -15.83 11.83 -23.81
N ILE A 133 -16.79 11.14 -24.43
CA ILE A 133 -18.13 11.67 -24.72
C ILE A 133 -18.86 12.03 -23.42
N LEU A 134 -18.80 11.16 -22.40
CA LEU A 134 -19.42 11.43 -21.09
C LEU A 134 -18.78 12.62 -20.38
N LEU A 135 -17.45 12.76 -20.43
CA LEU A 135 -16.72 13.87 -19.82
C LEU A 135 -17.03 15.21 -20.52
N LYS A 136 -17.08 15.22 -21.87
CA LYS A 136 -17.46 16.41 -22.65
C LYS A 136 -18.88 16.88 -22.33
N ASN A 137 -19.78 15.96 -22.01
CA ASN A 137 -21.19 16.22 -21.69
C ASN A 137 -21.49 16.05 -20.19
N LYS A 138 -20.51 16.32 -19.33
CA LYS A 138 -20.58 16.10 -17.87
C LYS A 138 -21.89 16.59 -17.23
N LYS A 139 -22.38 17.78 -17.61
CA LYS A 139 -23.63 18.35 -17.04
C LYS A 139 -24.86 17.48 -17.32
N GLU A 140 -24.96 16.94 -18.54
CA GLU A 140 -26.07 16.07 -18.93
C GLU A 140 -26.02 14.74 -18.17
N VAL A 141 -24.82 14.16 -18.03
CA VAL A 141 -24.61 12.92 -17.25
C VAL A 141 -24.99 13.11 -15.78
N LEU A 142 -24.54 14.19 -15.16
CA LEU A 142 -24.87 14.50 -13.77
C LEU A 142 -26.37 14.76 -13.59
N SER A 143 -26.97 15.50 -14.51
CA SER A 143 -28.42 15.75 -14.51
C SER A 143 -29.21 14.43 -14.55
N TYR A 144 -28.81 13.53 -15.46
CA TYR A 144 -29.43 12.22 -15.60
C TYR A 144 -29.33 11.39 -14.30
N ILE A 145 -28.15 11.30 -13.69
CA ILE A 145 -27.95 10.52 -12.47
C ILE A 145 -28.65 11.15 -11.26
N ASN A 146 -28.57 12.48 -11.09
CA ASN A 146 -29.11 13.17 -9.93
C ASN A 146 -30.64 13.24 -9.93
N PHE A 147 -31.24 13.48 -11.09
CA PHE A 147 -32.68 13.74 -11.18
C PHE A 147 -33.47 12.54 -11.72
N SER A 148 -32.80 11.52 -12.28
CA SER A 148 -33.46 10.35 -12.88
C SER A 148 -34.54 10.73 -13.91
N GLN A 149 -34.33 11.83 -14.63
CA GLN A 149 -35.24 12.33 -15.67
C GLN A 149 -34.78 11.88 -17.05
N ASP A 150 -35.72 11.86 -18.00
CA ASP A 150 -35.38 11.65 -19.40
C ASP A 150 -34.36 12.69 -19.86
N ASN A 151 -33.31 12.21 -20.53
CA ASN A 151 -32.23 13.05 -21.02
C ASN A 151 -31.94 12.70 -22.49
N ASN A 152 -32.20 13.66 -23.38
CA ASN A 152 -32.05 13.47 -24.83
C ASN A 152 -30.62 13.08 -25.21
N PHE A 153 -29.61 13.64 -24.55
CA PHE A 153 -28.22 13.29 -24.79
C PHE A 153 -27.96 11.83 -24.42
N ILE A 154 -28.36 11.39 -23.22
CA ILE A 154 -28.16 9.99 -22.79
C ILE A 154 -28.87 9.02 -23.73
N HIS A 155 -30.10 9.34 -24.15
CA HIS A 155 -30.85 8.50 -25.09
C HIS A 155 -30.23 8.44 -26.49
N SER A 156 -29.56 9.51 -26.90
CA SER A 156 -28.84 9.59 -28.18
C SER A 156 -27.55 8.75 -28.22
N LEU A 157 -27.04 8.29 -27.07
CA LEU A 157 -25.85 7.45 -27.03
C LEU A 157 -26.09 6.12 -27.76
N GLU A 158 -25.19 5.82 -28.70
CA GLU A 158 -25.22 4.59 -29.50
C GLU A 158 -24.95 3.36 -28.63
N ASN A 159 -23.93 3.44 -27.77
CA ASN A 159 -23.55 2.37 -26.88
C ASN A 159 -24.51 2.26 -25.68
N LYS A 160 -25.51 1.38 -25.79
CA LYS A 160 -26.49 1.14 -24.72
C LYS A 160 -25.90 0.56 -23.43
N LYS A 161 -24.66 0.05 -23.44
CA LYS A 161 -23.96 -0.35 -22.21
C LYS A 161 -23.72 0.84 -21.28
N VAL A 162 -23.45 2.02 -21.85
CA VAL A 162 -23.30 3.26 -21.08
C VAL A 162 -24.56 3.54 -20.28
N ILE A 163 -25.71 3.54 -20.96
CA ILE A 163 -27.01 3.80 -20.31
C ILE A 163 -27.29 2.77 -19.21
N ASN A 164 -27.04 1.48 -19.48
CA ASN A 164 -27.19 0.43 -18.49
C ASN A 164 -26.29 0.64 -17.26
N PHE A 165 -25.04 1.05 -17.46
CA PHE A 165 -24.11 1.32 -16.36
C PHE A 165 -24.55 2.53 -15.52
N LEU A 166 -24.95 3.63 -16.16
CA LEU A 166 -25.48 4.81 -15.46
C LEU A 166 -26.76 4.48 -14.68
N ASN A 167 -27.63 3.63 -15.23
CA ASN A 167 -28.83 3.14 -14.54
C ASN A 167 -28.51 2.31 -13.28
N LYS A 168 -27.44 1.50 -13.31
CA LYS A 168 -26.98 0.79 -12.10
C LYS A 168 -26.57 1.78 -10.99
N ILE A 169 -25.90 2.89 -11.34
CA ILE A 169 -25.53 3.95 -10.39
C ILE A 169 -26.78 4.63 -9.82
N ILE A 170 -27.75 5.00 -10.67
CA ILE A 170 -29.02 5.59 -10.24
C ILE A 170 -29.75 4.69 -9.25
N ASP A 171 -29.80 3.38 -9.51
CA ASP A 171 -30.48 2.43 -8.65
C ASP A 171 -29.82 2.32 -7.25
N ILE A 172 -28.48 2.31 -7.19
CA ILE A 172 -27.77 2.40 -5.91
C ILE A 172 -28.09 3.75 -5.23
N LYS A 173 -28.01 4.87 -5.95
CA LYS A 173 -28.27 6.21 -5.40
C LYS A 173 -29.69 6.38 -4.83
N LYS A 174 -30.68 5.67 -5.37
CA LYS A 174 -32.05 5.69 -4.84
C LYS A 174 -32.19 4.95 -3.53
N ASN A 175 -31.42 3.87 -3.34
CA ASN A 175 -31.65 2.91 -2.26
C ASN A 175 -30.57 2.96 -1.15
N PHE A 176 -29.42 3.60 -1.36
CA PHE A 176 -28.26 3.49 -0.46
C PHE A 176 -28.55 3.88 0.99
N LYS A 177 -29.44 4.86 1.23
CA LYS A 177 -29.82 5.33 2.57
C LYS A 177 -30.59 4.28 3.39
N ASN A 178 -31.15 3.27 2.73
CA ASN A 178 -31.95 2.21 3.37
C ASN A 178 -31.10 1.01 3.79
N PHE A 179 -29.83 0.96 3.39
CA PHE A 179 -28.95 -0.16 3.67
C PHE A 179 -28.08 0.11 4.91
N LYS A 180 -27.83 -0.95 5.69
CA LYS A 180 -26.64 -1.00 6.55
C LYS A 180 -25.39 -0.93 5.66
N VAL A 181 -24.27 -0.41 6.20
CA VAL A 181 -23.01 -0.24 5.45
C VAL A 181 -22.63 -1.52 4.72
N GLN A 182 -22.50 -2.64 5.44
CA GLN A 182 -22.12 -3.92 4.83
C GLN A 182 -23.07 -4.37 3.71
N ASN A 183 -24.38 -4.16 3.86
CA ASN A 183 -25.36 -4.51 2.82
C ASN A 183 -25.22 -3.61 1.59
N LEU A 184 -24.95 -2.32 1.78
CA LEU A 184 -24.68 -1.41 0.66
C LEU A 184 -23.45 -1.86 -0.13
N ILE A 185 -22.36 -2.21 0.57
CA ILE A 185 -21.13 -2.71 -0.05
C ILE A 185 -21.41 -3.98 -0.85
N TYR A 186 -22.16 -4.92 -0.27
CA TYR A 186 -22.59 -6.14 -0.97
C TYR A 186 -23.39 -5.84 -2.25
N GLU A 187 -24.38 -4.93 -2.17
CA GLU A 187 -25.18 -4.55 -3.33
C GLU A 187 -24.35 -3.88 -4.43
N ILE A 188 -23.36 -3.05 -4.06
CA ILE A 188 -22.41 -2.47 -5.02
C ILE A 188 -21.59 -3.57 -5.69
N ILE A 189 -20.92 -4.42 -4.91
CA ILE A 189 -20.08 -5.54 -5.41
C ILE A 189 -20.86 -6.41 -6.39
N LYS A 190 -22.09 -6.78 -6.01
CA LYS A 190 -22.97 -7.65 -6.80
C LYS A 190 -23.47 -6.96 -8.07
N LYS A 191 -23.99 -5.73 -7.98
CA LYS A 191 -24.61 -5.03 -9.11
C LYS A 191 -23.61 -4.67 -10.21
N PHE A 192 -22.39 -4.33 -9.81
CA PHE A 192 -21.29 -4.01 -10.71
C PHE A 192 -20.37 -5.20 -11.02
N GLN A 193 -20.69 -6.39 -10.49
CA GLN A 193 -20.00 -7.65 -10.79
C GLN A 193 -18.48 -7.56 -10.58
N PHE A 194 -18.05 -7.07 -9.42
CA PHE A 194 -16.62 -6.80 -9.16
C PHE A 194 -15.71 -8.00 -9.46
N LEU A 195 -16.15 -9.22 -9.14
CA LEU A 195 -15.35 -10.43 -9.33
C LEU A 195 -15.14 -10.82 -10.80
N ASP A 196 -15.93 -10.27 -11.72
CA ASP A 196 -15.72 -10.46 -13.16
C ASP A 196 -14.54 -9.62 -13.67
N TYR A 197 -14.18 -8.55 -12.96
CA TYR A 197 -13.14 -7.58 -13.34
C TYR A 197 -11.88 -7.65 -12.46
N PHE A 198 -12.06 -7.99 -11.18
CA PHE A 198 -11.00 -8.09 -10.17
C PHE A 198 -10.87 -9.55 -9.72
N SER A 199 -10.31 -10.38 -10.59
CA SER A 199 -10.33 -11.84 -10.47
C SER A 199 -9.02 -12.46 -9.99
N LYS A 200 -7.96 -11.65 -9.76
CA LYS A 200 -6.73 -12.19 -9.16
C LYS A 200 -6.99 -12.60 -7.72
N GLU A 201 -6.36 -13.68 -7.26
CA GLU A 201 -6.57 -14.24 -5.92
C GLU A 201 -6.47 -13.18 -4.80
N ASN A 202 -5.43 -12.33 -4.85
CA ASN A 202 -5.25 -11.24 -3.88
C ASN A 202 -6.33 -10.15 -3.99
N GLU A 203 -6.82 -9.83 -5.18
CA GLU A 203 -7.88 -8.83 -5.37
C GLU A 203 -9.21 -9.34 -4.81
N VAL A 204 -9.56 -10.60 -5.13
CA VAL A 204 -10.75 -11.27 -4.60
C VAL A 204 -10.71 -11.34 -3.08
N LYS A 205 -9.55 -11.71 -2.52
CA LYS A 205 -9.35 -11.75 -1.08
C LYS A 205 -9.51 -10.37 -0.45
N ASN A 206 -8.85 -9.35 -0.98
CA ASN A 206 -8.94 -7.98 -0.45
C ASN A 206 -10.37 -7.45 -0.46
N ILE A 207 -11.12 -7.69 -1.54
CA ILE A 207 -12.54 -7.31 -1.64
C ILE A 207 -13.38 -8.02 -0.56
N TYR A 208 -13.12 -9.31 -0.33
CA TYR A 208 -13.80 -10.08 0.71
C TYR A 208 -13.47 -9.57 2.11
N ASP A 209 -12.20 -9.35 2.43
CA ASP A 209 -11.76 -8.83 3.72
C ASP A 209 -12.32 -7.42 3.97
N PHE A 210 -12.37 -6.58 2.92
CA PHE A 210 -13.01 -5.26 2.99
C PHE A 210 -14.51 -5.39 3.29
N TYR A 211 -15.22 -6.30 2.60
CA TYR A 211 -16.64 -6.55 2.87
C TYR A 211 -16.87 -6.97 4.34
N LEU A 212 -16.02 -7.83 4.91
CA LEU A 212 -16.10 -8.21 6.32
C LEU A 212 -15.83 -7.04 7.26
N LEU A 213 -14.79 -6.24 6.96
CA LEU A 213 -14.44 -5.04 7.73
C LEU A 213 -15.61 -4.06 7.80
N THR A 214 -16.37 -3.90 6.71
CA THR A 214 -17.49 -2.93 6.69
C THR A 214 -18.62 -3.25 7.67
N ASN A 215 -18.66 -4.46 8.25
CA ASN A 215 -19.62 -4.83 9.30
C ASN A 215 -19.39 -4.07 10.62
N SER A 216 -18.17 -3.58 10.87
CA SER A 216 -17.88 -2.80 12.08
C SER A 216 -18.36 -1.35 12.00
N TYR A 217 -18.83 -0.91 10.84
CA TYR A 217 -19.25 0.47 10.60
C TYR A 217 -20.78 0.61 10.62
N LEU A 218 -21.26 1.54 11.45
CA LEU A 218 -22.69 1.87 11.53
C LEU A 218 -23.12 2.85 10.43
N SER A 219 -22.21 3.69 9.96
CA SER A 219 -22.45 4.72 8.95
C SER A 219 -21.40 4.68 7.84
N VAL A 220 -21.83 4.95 6.62
CA VAL A 220 -20.93 5.11 5.45
C VAL A 220 -20.00 6.31 5.66
N LEU A 221 -20.46 7.34 6.36
CA LEU A 221 -19.65 8.54 6.64
C LEU A 221 -18.47 8.21 7.56
N ASP A 222 -18.67 7.36 8.58
CA ASP A 222 -17.59 6.92 9.47
C ASP A 222 -16.55 6.10 8.71
N LEU A 223 -17.03 5.18 7.86
CA LEU A 223 -16.16 4.38 6.97
C LEU A 223 -15.34 5.28 6.03
N LEU A 224 -15.96 6.32 5.44
CA LEU A 224 -15.27 7.27 4.57
C LEU A 224 -14.24 8.12 5.33
N ASN A 225 -14.54 8.53 6.55
CA ASN A 225 -13.60 9.30 7.37
C ASN A 225 -12.34 8.46 7.67
N ASP A 226 -12.51 7.22 8.13
CA ASP A 226 -11.38 6.33 8.41
C ASP A 226 -10.60 5.99 7.13
N TYR A 227 -11.28 5.85 5.99
CA TYR A 227 -10.61 5.69 4.70
C TYR A 227 -9.76 6.91 4.33
N ASN A 228 -10.30 8.12 4.45
CA ASN A 228 -9.58 9.36 4.13
C ASN A 228 -8.39 9.61 5.08
N GLU A 229 -8.49 9.16 6.32
CA GLU A 229 -7.42 9.25 7.32
C GLU A 229 -6.42 8.08 7.25
N ASN A 230 -6.57 7.18 6.27
CA ASN A 230 -5.74 5.97 6.11
C ASN A 230 -5.72 5.06 7.35
N LYS A 231 -6.84 4.97 8.07
CA LYS A 231 -6.99 4.15 9.28
C LYS A 231 -7.45 2.72 9.01
N LEU A 232 -7.91 2.43 7.80
CA LEU A 232 -8.44 1.12 7.44
C LEU A 232 -7.32 0.11 7.22
N VAL A 233 -7.41 -1.01 7.94
CA VAL A 233 -6.44 -2.12 7.86
C VAL A 233 -7.20 -3.42 7.65
N LEU A 234 -6.85 -4.17 6.59
CA LEU A 234 -7.43 -5.49 6.31
C LEU A 234 -6.89 -6.54 7.29
N ALA A 235 -7.71 -7.54 7.64
CA ALA A 235 -7.40 -8.54 8.67
C ALA A 235 -6.07 -9.28 8.47
N ASP A 236 -5.65 -9.45 7.22
CA ASP A 236 -4.40 -10.11 6.84
C ASP A 236 -3.13 -9.34 7.25
N LEU A 237 -3.23 -8.02 7.38
CA LEU A 237 -2.17 -7.15 7.93
C LEU A 237 -2.11 -7.24 9.46
N ASN A 238 -3.21 -7.61 10.11
CA ASN A 238 -3.31 -7.75 11.58
C ASN A 238 -2.94 -9.15 12.08
N SER A 239 -2.71 -10.12 11.19
CA SER A 239 -2.15 -11.40 11.61
C SER A 239 -0.79 -11.12 12.25
N SER A 240 -0.57 -11.67 13.45
CA SER A 240 0.69 -11.59 14.19
C SER A 240 1.79 -12.34 13.42
N LYS A 241 2.16 -11.82 12.25
CA LYS A 241 3.27 -12.34 11.46
C LYS A 241 4.48 -12.13 12.34
N LYS A 242 5.11 -13.23 12.72
CA LYS A 242 6.43 -13.21 13.36
C LYS A 242 7.43 -13.31 12.23
N GLY A 243 8.45 -12.46 12.24
CA GLY A 243 9.45 -12.43 11.19
C GLY A 243 10.13 -11.08 11.11
N ILE A 244 11.10 -11.00 10.21
CA ILE A 244 11.89 -9.80 9.98
C ILE A 244 11.01 -8.71 9.36
N GLU A 245 10.96 -7.53 9.98
CA GLU A 245 10.22 -6.38 9.45
C GLU A 245 10.97 -5.68 8.32
N LEU A 246 10.39 -5.67 7.12
CA LEU A 246 10.93 -4.97 5.95
C LEU A 246 10.25 -3.61 5.85
N VAL A 247 10.98 -2.53 6.13
CA VAL A 247 10.46 -1.16 6.13
C VAL A 247 11.35 -0.23 5.32
N THR A 248 10.78 0.84 4.77
CA THR A 248 11.60 1.88 4.16
C THR A 248 12.10 2.85 5.23
N ILE A 249 13.21 3.54 4.96
CA ILE A 249 13.72 4.62 5.82
C ILE A 249 12.60 5.61 6.20
N HIS A 250 11.74 5.96 5.24
CA HIS A 250 10.63 6.87 5.48
C HIS A 250 9.58 6.33 6.46
N LYS A 251 9.23 5.04 6.34
CA LYS A 251 8.23 4.38 7.20
C LYS A 251 8.80 3.97 8.57
N SER A 252 10.11 3.86 8.71
CA SER A 252 10.77 3.53 9.99
C SER A 252 10.73 4.65 11.04
N LYS A 253 10.29 5.87 10.67
CA LYS A 253 10.27 7.01 11.59
C LYS A 253 9.27 6.80 12.72
N GLY A 254 9.77 6.84 13.95
CA GLY A 254 8.94 6.62 15.14
C GLY A 254 8.66 5.14 15.44
N LEU A 255 9.27 4.21 14.69
CA LEU A 255 9.35 2.80 15.03
C LEU A 255 10.67 2.54 15.76
N GLU A 256 10.65 1.61 16.71
CA GLU A 256 11.83 1.18 17.46
C GLU A 256 11.98 -0.34 17.30
N PHE A 257 13.16 -0.75 16.86
CA PHE A 257 13.50 -2.16 16.66
C PHE A 257 14.69 -2.54 17.53
N LYS A 258 14.67 -3.75 18.08
CA LYS A 258 15.79 -4.26 18.88
C LYS A 258 17.03 -4.46 18.00
N THR A 259 16.83 -4.97 16.78
CA THR A 259 17.90 -5.16 15.81
C THR A 259 17.52 -4.64 14.44
N THR A 260 18.43 -3.89 13.80
CA THR A 260 18.17 -3.22 12.53
C THR A 260 19.32 -3.43 11.56
N PHE A 261 19.00 -3.94 10.38
CA PHE A 261 19.90 -4.03 9.24
C PHE A 261 19.57 -2.91 8.26
N VAL A 262 20.58 -2.17 7.81
CA VAL A 262 20.40 -1.14 6.76
C VAL A 262 21.30 -1.49 5.60
N ILE A 263 20.73 -1.58 4.40
CA ILE A 263 21.48 -1.80 3.17
C ILE A 263 21.55 -0.50 2.40
N LYS A 264 22.78 -0.02 2.14
CA LYS A 264 23.03 1.11 1.26
C LYS A 264 23.71 0.61 -0.01
N ASN A 265 22.98 0.61 -1.12
CA ASN A 265 23.52 0.29 -2.43
C ASN A 265 23.89 1.60 -3.14
N ASP A 266 25.16 1.99 -3.12
CA ASP A 266 25.64 3.16 -3.87
C ASP A 266 25.76 2.81 -5.36
N LYS A 267 24.62 2.62 -6.02
CA LYS A 267 24.58 2.64 -7.48
C LYS A 267 24.78 4.09 -7.94
N LYS A 268 26.06 4.44 -8.13
CA LYS A 268 26.62 5.70 -8.66
C LYS A 268 26.62 6.90 -7.70
N SER A 269 27.66 7.01 -6.88
CA SER A 269 28.27 8.31 -6.59
C SER A 269 29.79 8.23 -6.81
N LYS A 270 30.29 9.10 -7.69
CA LYS A 270 31.72 9.39 -7.78
C LYS A 270 32.08 10.30 -6.60
N SER A 271 32.12 9.77 -5.39
CA SER A 271 32.78 10.38 -4.25
C SER A 271 32.86 9.35 -3.14
N SER A 272 34.04 9.24 -2.54
CA SER A 272 34.33 8.46 -1.36
C SER A 272 33.65 9.10 -0.14
N ASP A 273 32.32 8.97 -0.06
CA ASP A 273 31.57 9.45 1.08
C ASP A 273 31.29 8.28 2.02
N ILE A 274 31.89 8.38 3.21
CA ILE A 274 31.73 7.49 4.35
C ILE A 274 30.30 7.62 4.84
N ASP A 275 29.55 6.52 4.98
CA ASP A 275 28.21 6.59 5.58
C ASP A 275 27.89 5.41 6.51
N PHE A 276 27.24 5.75 7.63
CA PHE A 276 27.15 5.02 8.89
C PHE A 276 25.99 4.02 8.97
N LEU A 277 26.15 3.01 9.82
CA LEU A 277 25.11 2.08 10.30
C LEU A 277 24.80 2.40 11.78
N PHE A 278 23.53 2.50 12.15
CA PHE A 278 23.10 2.64 13.56
C PHE A 278 22.19 1.48 13.95
N GLU A 279 22.47 0.90 15.12
CA GLU A 279 21.56 0.05 15.88
C GLU A 279 21.65 0.53 17.34
N MET A 280 20.51 0.87 17.95
CA MET A 280 20.39 1.15 19.38
C MET A 280 19.34 0.20 19.94
N ASN A 281 19.67 -0.44 21.07
CA ASN A 281 18.76 -1.30 21.82
C ASN A 281 17.54 -0.54 22.36
#